data_AF-A0A9W4SRU8-F1
#
_entry.id   AF-A0A9W4SRU8-F1
#
_cell.length_a   1.000
_cell.length_b   1.000
_cell.length_c   1.000
_cell.angle_alpha   90.00
_cell.angle_beta   90.00
_cell.angle_gamma   90.00
#
_symmetry.space_group_name_H-M   'P 1'
#
loop_
_entity.id
_entity.type
_entity.pdbx_description
1 polymer ?
#
loop_
_entity_poly.entity_id
_entity_poly.type
_entity_poly.pdbx_seq_one_letter_code
_entity_poly.pdbx_strand_id
1 'polypeptide(L)'
;MNSAIRGLQLEFEKASTELDFIETKVKLEFVRKYEIERHAPINPYKALSKIKKLTKDLELLKIESDRVMVAKQEFIRDMNKLLAVNMEMYDKIRCQVGLQPEIETESALNNYNLAANSWKT
;
A
#
# COMPACT_ATOMS: atom_id res chain seq x y z
N MET A 1 48.27 41.13 22.77
CA MET A 1 47.51 40.57 21.64
C MET A 1 48.01 39.17 21.24
N ASN A 2 49.29 39.00 20.95
CA ASN A 2 49.85 37.70 20.53
C ASN A 2 49.77 36.56 21.58
N SER A 3 49.75 36.87 22.88
CA SER A 3 49.59 35.86 23.94
C SER A 3 48.15 35.32 24.02
N ALA A 4 47.15 36.20 23.92
CA ALA A 4 45.75 35.81 23.93
C ALA A 4 45.37 34.97 22.71
N ILE A 5 45.91 35.30 21.53
CA ILE A 5 45.71 34.53 20.29
C ILE A 5 46.31 33.12 20.43
N ARG A 6 47.53 33.00 20.97
CA ARG A 6 48.15 31.68 21.23
C ARG A 6 47.39 30.86 22.27
N GLY A 7 46.89 31.50 23.33
CA GLY A 7 46.04 30.83 24.31
C GLY A 7 44.76 30.29 23.68
N LEU A 8 44.12 31.08 22.81
CA LEU A 8 42.93 30.66 22.07
C LEU A 8 43.22 29.48 21.12
N GLN A 9 44.35 29.53 20.41
CA GLN A 9 44.78 28.43 19.52
C GLN A 9 44.97 27.12 20.28
N LEU A 10 45.61 27.17 21.46
CA LEU A 10 45.82 26.00 22.29
C LEU A 10 44.49 25.40 22.79
N GLU A 11 43.53 26.24 23.20
CA GLU A 11 42.21 25.76 23.60
C GLU A 11 41.42 25.15 22.43
N PHE A 12 41.57 25.68 21.20
CA PHE A 12 40.98 25.06 20.01
C PHE A 12 41.61 23.72 19.66
N GLU A 13 42.93 23.59 19.74
CA GLU A 13 43.63 22.31 19.55
C GLU A 13 43.17 21.28 20.58
N LYS A 14 43.04 21.71 21.84
CA LYS A 14 42.54 20.86 22.91
C LYS A 14 41.09 20.45 22.67
N ALA A 15 40.20 21.38 22.33
CA ALA A 15 38.81 21.06 22.00
C ALA A 15 38.70 20.11 20.80
N SER A 16 39.56 20.27 19.79
CA SER A 16 39.61 19.36 18.63
C SER A 16 39.98 17.94 19.06
N THR A 17 41.03 17.79 19.86
CA THR A 17 41.47 16.47 20.33
C THR A 17 40.44 15.81 21.26
N GLU A 18 39.74 16.59 22.08
CA GLU A 18 38.61 16.11 22.90
C GLU A 18 37.43 15.64 22.03
N LEU A 19 37.09 16.35 20.95
CA LEU A 19 36.06 15.93 20.00
C LEU A 19 36.44 14.63 19.28
N ASP A 20 37.69 14.51 18.82
CA ASP A 20 38.19 13.28 18.18
C ASP A 20 38.10 12.08 19.12
N PHE A 21 38.44 12.30 20.41
CA PHE A 21 38.31 11.27 21.44
C PHE A 21 36.85 10.86 21.66
N ILE A 22 35.93 11.82 21.75
CA ILE A 22 34.49 11.55 21.90
C ILE A 22 33.98 10.75 20.70
N GLU A 23 34.30 11.18 19.47
CA GLU A 23 33.89 10.49 18.25
C GLU A 23 34.37 9.04 18.23
N THR A 24 35.64 8.82 18.57
CA THR A 24 36.24 7.48 18.62
C THR A 24 35.56 6.59 19.66
N LYS A 25 35.31 7.14 20.86
CA LYS A 25 34.65 6.40 21.95
C LYS A 25 33.20 6.05 21.61
N VAL A 26 32.46 6.97 21.01
CA VAL A 26 31.08 6.74 20.55
C VAL A 26 31.04 5.65 19.48
N LYS A 27 31.96 5.68 18.50
CA LYS A 27 32.06 4.64 17.47
C LYS A 27 32.31 3.25 18.07
N LEU A 28 33.26 3.15 19.00
CA LEU A 28 33.57 1.88 19.67
C LEU A 28 32.40 1.33 20.49
N GLU A 29 31.77 2.18 21.29
CA GLU A 29 30.59 1.78 22.09
C GLU A 29 29.40 1.40 21.20
N PHE A 30 29.22 2.07 20.07
CA PHE A 30 28.19 1.73 19.10
C PHE A 30 28.42 0.33 18.51
N VAL A 31 29.61 0.03 18.00
CA VAL A 31 29.96 -1.30 17.47
C VAL A 31 29.77 -2.37 18.54
N ARG A 32 30.31 -2.14 19.75
CA ARG A 32 30.21 -3.08 20.86
C ARG A 32 28.76 -3.42 21.21
N LYS A 33 27.93 -2.41 21.48
CA LYS A 33 26.54 -2.64 21.91
C LYS A 33 25.63 -3.11 20.78
N TYR A 34 25.85 -2.61 19.56
CA TYR A 34 24.90 -2.80 18.46
C TYR A 34 25.25 -4.00 17.59
N GLU A 35 26.54 -4.20 17.27
CA GLU A 35 26.99 -5.25 16.35
C GLU A 35 27.39 -6.54 17.09
N ILE A 36 28.08 -6.41 18.23
CA ILE A 36 28.63 -7.57 18.96
C ILE A 36 27.61 -8.11 19.99
N GLU A 37 27.09 -7.26 20.87
CA GLU A 37 26.30 -7.72 22.03
C GLU A 37 24.81 -7.97 21.72
N ARG A 38 24.19 -7.16 20.84
CA ARG A 38 22.75 -7.24 20.57
C ARG A 38 22.38 -7.92 19.26
N HIS A 39 23.34 -8.33 18.42
CA HIS A 39 23.11 -8.85 17.08
C HIS A 39 21.98 -8.10 16.36
N ALA A 40 22.06 -6.75 16.33
CA ALA A 40 20.92 -5.94 15.92
C ALA A 40 20.46 -6.36 14.51
N PRO A 41 19.26 -6.96 14.37
CA PRO A 41 18.93 -7.70 13.15
C PRO A 41 18.70 -6.79 11.95
N ILE A 42 18.50 -5.48 12.17
CA ILE A 42 18.12 -4.54 11.11
C ILE A 42 18.81 -3.19 11.30
N ASN A 43 19.63 -2.83 10.31
CA ASN A 43 20.20 -1.50 10.16
C ASN A 43 19.08 -0.45 9.92
N PRO A 44 19.01 0.64 10.71
CA PRO A 44 17.97 1.67 10.59
C PRO A 44 17.86 2.30 9.19
N TYR A 45 18.97 2.49 8.48
CA TYR A 45 18.96 3.01 7.11
C TYR A 45 18.34 2.02 6.13
N LYS A 46 18.62 0.72 6.32
CA LYS A 46 17.97 -0.34 5.53
C LYS A 46 16.48 -0.42 5.85
N ALA A 47 16.08 -0.27 7.10
CA ALA A 47 14.68 -0.20 7.50
C ALA A 47 13.96 0.98 6.84
N LEU A 48 14.55 2.17 6.89
CA LEU A 48 13.99 3.37 6.29
C LEU A 48 13.83 3.24 4.76
N SER A 49 14.83 2.65 4.09
CA SER A 49 14.76 2.36 2.65
C SER A 49 13.62 1.39 2.32
N LYS A 50 13.48 0.31 3.10
CA LYS A 50 12.36 -0.65 2.96
C LYS A 50 11.01 0.01 3.18
N ILE A 51 10.87 0.84 4.21
CA ILE A 51 9.63 1.58 4.50
C ILE A 51 9.27 2.48 3.31
N LYS A 52 10.23 3.28 2.80
CA LYS A 52 10.00 4.15 1.63
C LYS A 52 9.54 3.36 0.41
N LYS A 53 10.15 2.20 0.14
CA LYS A 53 9.73 1.32 -0.96
C LYS A 53 8.31 0.83 -0.75
N LEU A 54 7.99 0.30 0.44
CA LEU A 54 6.66 -0.22 0.76
C LEU A 54 5.58 0.86 0.65
N THR A 55 5.86 2.09 1.08
CA THR A 55 4.94 3.22 0.91
C THR A 55 4.61 3.46 -0.56
N LYS A 56 5.61 3.48 -1.43
CA LYS A 56 5.42 3.65 -2.89
C LYS A 56 4.65 2.48 -3.49
N ASP A 57 5.00 1.25 -3.13
CA ASP A 57 4.33 0.05 -3.63
C ASP A 57 2.84 0.02 -3.19
N LEU A 58 2.54 0.49 -1.98
CA LEU A 58 1.17 0.59 -1.46
C LEU A 58 0.35 1.66 -2.19
N GLU A 59 0.93 2.81 -2.50
CA GLU A 59 0.28 3.83 -3.33
C GLU A 59 -0.07 3.30 -4.72
N LEU A 60 0.85 2.58 -5.37
CA LEU A 60 0.59 1.94 -6.66
C LEU A 60 -0.51 0.89 -6.56
N LEU A 61 -0.47 0.05 -5.52
CA LEU A 61 -1.49 -0.97 -5.29
C LEU A 61 -2.88 -0.35 -5.09
N LYS A 62 -2.96 0.78 -4.39
CA LYS A 62 -4.22 1.51 -4.21
C LYS A 62 -4.78 1.99 -5.56
N ILE A 63 -3.94 2.61 -6.40
CA ILE A 63 -4.36 3.07 -7.73
C ILE A 63 -4.88 1.91 -8.58
N GLU A 64 -4.19 0.77 -8.55
CA GLU A 64 -4.62 -0.40 -9.33
C GLU A 64 -5.92 -1.01 -8.78
N SER A 65 -6.06 -1.07 -7.45
CA SER A 65 -7.30 -1.50 -6.80
C SER A 65 -8.48 -0.60 -7.20
N ASP A 66 -8.28 0.72 -7.21
CA ASP A 66 -9.31 1.68 -7.62
C ASP A 66 -9.71 1.46 -9.10
N ARG A 67 -8.73 1.22 -9.98
CA ARG A 67 -8.99 0.90 -11.39
C ARG A 67 -9.79 -0.38 -11.59
N VAL A 68 -9.41 -1.45 -10.89
CA VAL A 68 -10.13 -2.72 -10.93
C VAL A 68 -11.56 -2.55 -10.42
N MET A 69 -11.75 -1.73 -9.38
CA MET A 69 -13.09 -1.45 -8.87
C MET A 69 -13.95 -0.70 -9.88
N VAL A 70 -13.40 0.32 -10.55
CA VAL A 70 -14.10 1.01 -11.64
C VAL A 70 -14.48 0.02 -12.75
N ALA A 71 -13.53 -0.76 -13.26
CA ALA A 71 -13.79 -1.73 -14.33
C ALA A 71 -14.88 -2.76 -13.95
N LYS A 72 -14.87 -3.22 -12.70
CA LYS A 72 -15.87 -4.13 -12.16
C LYS A 72 -17.27 -3.49 -12.10
N GLN A 73 -17.38 -2.22 -11.70
CA GLN A 73 -18.65 -1.49 -11.70
C GLN A 73 -19.19 -1.30 -13.12
N GLU A 74 -18.32 -0.99 -14.08
CA GLU A 74 -18.71 -0.87 -15.49
C GLU A 74 -19.21 -2.19 -16.06
N PHE A 75 -18.52 -3.30 -15.77
CA PHE A 75 -18.97 -4.62 -16.17
C PHE A 75 -20.37 -4.95 -15.62
N ILE A 76 -20.62 -4.70 -14.32
CA ILE A 76 -21.94 -4.90 -13.72
C ILE A 76 -23.00 -4.04 -14.42
N ARG A 77 -22.69 -2.77 -14.70
CA ARG A 77 -23.58 -1.86 -15.41
C ARG A 77 -23.94 -2.40 -16.79
N ASP A 78 -22.96 -2.88 -17.54
CA ASP A 78 -23.17 -3.34 -18.92
C ASP A 78 -23.92 -4.68 -18.94
N MET A 79 -23.63 -5.58 -18.00
CA MET A 79 -24.40 -6.82 -17.82
C MET A 79 -25.85 -6.56 -17.42
N ASN A 80 -26.11 -5.58 -16.55
CA ASN A 80 -27.49 -5.20 -16.19
C ASN A 80 -28.26 -4.69 -17.41
N LYS A 81 -27.63 -3.88 -18.27
CA LYS A 81 -28.26 -3.43 -19.52
C LYS A 81 -28.58 -4.61 -20.43
N LEU A 82 -27.64 -5.52 -20.62
CA LEU A 82 -27.82 -6.70 -21.47
C LEU A 82 -28.93 -7.62 -20.94
N LEU A 83 -28.95 -7.86 -19.62
CA LEU A 83 -29.97 -8.67 -18.97
C LEU A 83 -31.37 -8.07 -19.11
N ALA A 84 -31.51 -6.74 -18.96
CA ALA A 84 -32.79 -6.07 -19.15
C ALA A 84 -33.34 -6.27 -20.57
N VAL A 85 -32.50 -6.11 -21.60
CA VAL A 85 -32.88 -6.35 -23.00
C VAL A 85 -33.26 -7.81 -23.24
N ASN A 86 -32.47 -8.74 -22.71
CA ASN A 86 -32.72 -10.17 -22.89
C ASN A 86 -34.00 -10.63 -22.19
N MET A 87 -34.30 -10.11 -20.99
CA MET A 87 -35.56 -10.40 -20.29
C MET A 87 -36.76 -9.88 -21.07
N GLU A 88 -36.70 -8.66 -21.59
CA GLU A 88 -37.78 -8.11 -22.40
C GLU A 88 -38.05 -8.97 -23.65
N MET A 89 -36.99 -9.44 -24.30
CA MET A 89 -37.11 -10.34 -25.46
C MET A 89 -37.66 -11.71 -25.08
N TYR A 90 -37.17 -12.31 -23.99
CA TYR A 90 -37.66 -13.57 -23.45
C TYR A 90 -39.15 -13.48 -23.12
N ASP A 91 -39.59 -12.43 -22.45
CA ASP A 91 -40.98 -12.21 -22.08
C ASP A 91 -41.88 -12.10 -23.31
N LYS A 92 -41.45 -11.36 -24.34
CA LYS A 92 -42.19 -11.27 -25.61
C LYS A 92 -42.38 -12.64 -26.27
N ILE A 93 -41.31 -13.43 -26.37
CA ILE A 93 -41.36 -14.77 -26.97
C ILE A 93 -42.22 -15.71 -26.12
N ARG A 94 -42.03 -15.70 -24.80
CA ARG A 94 -42.80 -16.51 -23.85
C ARG A 94 -44.30 -16.25 -23.97
N CYS A 95 -44.70 -14.97 -24.00
CA CYS A 95 -46.09 -14.57 -24.19
C CYS A 95 -46.65 -15.01 -25.55
N GLN A 96 -45.87 -14.93 -26.63
CA GLN A 96 -46.28 -15.37 -27.97
C GLN A 96 -46.51 -16.88 -28.05
N VAL A 97 -45.72 -17.68 -27.32
CA VAL A 97 -45.80 -19.15 -27.31
C VAL A 97 -46.76 -19.67 -26.22
N GLY A 98 -47.26 -18.81 -25.34
CA GLY A 98 -48.21 -19.19 -24.27
C GLY A 98 -47.58 -19.99 -23.13
N LEU A 99 -46.27 -19.89 -22.93
CA LEU A 99 -45.53 -20.60 -21.89
C LEU A 99 -45.64 -19.86 -20.54
N GLN A 100 -45.66 -20.63 -19.45
CA GLN A 100 -45.63 -20.08 -18.09
C GLN A 100 -44.20 -19.68 -17.67
N PRO A 101 -44.02 -18.75 -16.71
CA PRO A 101 -42.71 -18.40 -16.16
C PRO A 101 -41.99 -19.60 -15.54
N GLU A 102 -40.70 -19.74 -15.82
CA GLU A 102 -39.87 -20.85 -15.33
C GLU A 102 -39.13 -20.47 -14.05
N ILE A 103 -39.29 -21.28 -12.99
CA ILE A 103 -38.75 -21.03 -11.64
C ILE A 103 -37.21 -20.95 -11.66
N GLU A 104 -36.55 -21.71 -12.53
CA GLU A 104 -35.08 -21.71 -12.65
C GLU A 104 -34.54 -20.38 -13.19
N THR A 105 -35.28 -19.73 -14.09
CA THR A 105 -34.90 -18.41 -14.63
C THR A 105 -34.95 -17.34 -13.54
N GLU A 106 -35.96 -17.38 -12.68
CA GLU A 106 -36.10 -16.46 -11.55
C GLU A 106 -35.00 -16.70 -10.49
N SER A 107 -34.67 -17.96 -10.22
CA SER A 107 -33.56 -18.35 -9.35
C SER A 107 -32.20 -17.87 -9.87
N ALA A 108 -31.93 -18.04 -11.17
CA ALA A 108 -30.68 -17.58 -11.80
C ALA A 108 -30.54 -16.05 -11.75
N LEU A 109 -31.63 -15.32 -11.97
CA LEU A 109 -31.65 -13.86 -11.86
C LEU A 109 -31.40 -13.40 -10.41
N ASN A 110 -32.00 -14.06 -9.43
CA ASN A 110 -31.78 -13.76 -8.02
C ASN A 110 -30.31 -13.97 -7.62
N ASN A 111 -29.70 -15.07 -8.07
CA ASN A 111 -28.28 -15.36 -7.82
C ASN A 111 -27.37 -14.29 -8.45
N TYR A 112 -27.66 -13.87 -9.68
CA TYR A 112 -26.94 -12.78 -10.32
C TYR A 112 -27.05 -11.47 -9.53
N ASN A 113 -28.27 -11.11 -9.09
CA ASN A 113 -28.49 -9.88 -8.32
C ASN A 113 -27.75 -9.89 -6.98
N LEU A 114 -27.71 -11.03 -6.28
CA LEU A 114 -26.93 -11.19 -5.04
C LEU A 114 -25.44 -10.97 -5.30
N ALA A 115 -24.88 -11.60 -6.34
CA ALA A 115 -23.49 -11.42 -6.71
C ALA A 115 -23.19 -9.96 -7.10
N ALA A 116 -24.01 -9.36 -7.96
CA ALA A 116 -23.84 -7.99 -8.42
C ALA A 116 -23.96 -6.95 -7.29
N ASN A 117 -24.85 -7.18 -6.32
CA ASN A 117 -25.01 -6.28 -5.17
C ASN A 117 -23.87 -6.43 -4.15
N SER A 118 -23.34 -7.63 -3.95
CA SER A 118 -22.14 -7.84 -3.11
C SER A 118 -20.91 -7.11 -3.63
N TRP A 119 -20.93 -6.70 -4.90
CA TRP A 119 -19.84 -6.05 -5.59
C TRP A 119 -19.95 -4.52 -5.66
N LYS A 120 -20.99 -3.93 -5.06
CA LYS A 120 -21.17 -2.47 -4.95
C LYS A 120 -20.51 -1.88 -3.70
N THR A 121 -20.27 -2.70 -2.67
CA THR A 121 -19.49 -2.41 -1.46
C THR A 121 -18.03 -2.75 -1.65
#